data_AF-A0A846EBH3-F1
#
_entry.id   AF-A0A846EBH3-F1
#
_cell.length_a   1.000
_cell.length_b   1.000
_cell.length_c   1.000
_cell.angle_alpha   90.00
_cell.angle_beta   90.00
_cell.angle_gamma   90.00
#
_symmetry.space_group_name_H-M   'P 1'
#
loop_
_entity.id
_entity.type
_entity.pdbx_description
1 polymer ?
#
loop_
_entity_poly.entity_id
_entity_poly.type
_entity_poly.pdbx_seq_one_letter_code
_entity_poly.pdbx_strand_id
1 'polypeptide(L)'
;MSFTKNTTWIVVTAASILGTGLANPAETYALTLTATAQCSATPSAALYPTRVINGDCQIKQVIPTQNPIVGNGIDEATFWDFDFTQDPNYFLFSALAQAGNVLESAVLSLEIIPKTALVATDLLGIVDVQSNLLSEYTSLPGTLNEPFTFTQDLLSLPLNPYQPQSILASLFSGQNGKIPFRYDDDAIVVSSTLSLTIDESIAPVPEPTSTLGYLLLGLGGLGTLWNRKKMAKNA
;
A
#
# COMPACT_ATOMS: atom_id res chain seq x y z
N MET A 1 72.30 11.19 -48.61
CA MET A 1 71.11 11.82 -47.99
C MET A 1 71.20 11.62 -46.49
N SER A 2 71.41 12.72 -45.76
CA SER A 2 71.27 12.81 -44.32
C SER A 2 69.79 12.71 -43.96
N PHE A 3 69.42 11.95 -42.93
CA PHE A 3 68.25 12.27 -42.11
C PHE A 3 68.47 11.83 -40.66
N THR A 4 68.46 12.85 -39.81
CA THR A 4 68.56 12.90 -38.36
C THR A 4 67.40 12.15 -37.69
N LYS A 5 67.69 11.38 -36.62
CA LYS A 5 66.66 10.90 -35.68
C LYS A 5 66.22 12.06 -34.78
N ASN A 6 64.98 12.53 -34.94
CA ASN A 6 64.31 13.37 -33.94
C ASN A 6 63.50 12.46 -33.02
N THR A 7 63.83 12.50 -31.72
CA THR A 7 63.09 11.86 -30.64
C THR A 7 61.99 12.82 -30.19
N THR A 8 60.73 12.51 -30.51
CA THR A 8 59.56 13.23 -29.99
C THR A 8 59.02 12.47 -28.78
N TRP A 9 58.99 13.12 -27.63
CA TRP A 9 58.33 12.62 -26.42
C TRP A 9 56.83 12.88 -26.54
N ILE A 10 56.00 11.84 -26.41
CA ILE A 10 54.55 11.98 -26.21
C ILE A 10 54.30 11.87 -24.71
N VAL A 11 53.86 12.97 -24.10
CA VAL A 11 53.28 12.99 -22.77
C VAL A 11 51.86 12.45 -22.89
N VAL A 12 51.60 11.26 -22.35
CA VAL A 12 50.23 10.73 -22.21
C VAL A 12 49.70 11.21 -20.88
N THR A 13 48.86 12.24 -20.91
CA THR A 13 48.11 12.71 -19.75
C THR A 13 47.03 11.67 -19.44
N ALA A 14 47.16 10.96 -18.32
CA ALA A 14 46.10 10.08 -17.82
C ALA A 14 44.95 10.96 -17.31
N ALA A 15 43.83 10.97 -18.03
CA ALA A 15 42.58 11.51 -17.52
C ALA A 15 42.00 10.51 -16.51
N SER A 16 42.09 10.84 -15.22
CA SER A 16 41.37 10.13 -14.18
C SER A 16 39.88 10.43 -14.34
N ILE A 17 39.12 9.49 -14.90
CA ILE A 17 37.66 9.50 -14.86
C ILE A 17 37.28 9.14 -13.42
N LEU A 18 36.94 10.16 -12.64
CA LEU A 18 36.19 9.98 -11.40
C LEU A 18 34.83 9.37 -11.79
N GLY A 19 34.72 8.05 -11.63
CA GLY A 19 33.44 7.36 -11.71
C GLY A 19 32.56 7.86 -10.56
N THR A 20 31.71 8.84 -10.84
CA THR A 20 30.53 9.08 -10.02
C THR A 20 29.68 7.82 -10.18
N GLY A 21 29.71 6.93 -9.18
CA GLY A 21 28.70 5.90 -9.05
C GLY A 21 27.35 6.62 -9.01
N LEU A 22 26.63 6.59 -10.12
CA LEU A 22 25.23 6.97 -10.15
C LEU A 22 24.53 5.91 -9.31
N ALA A 23 24.18 6.26 -8.07
CA ALA A 23 23.12 5.54 -7.39
C ALA A 23 21.90 5.71 -8.29
N ASN A 24 21.53 4.65 -9.02
CA ASN A 24 20.25 4.63 -9.70
C ASN A 24 19.20 4.84 -8.60
N PRO A 25 18.30 5.84 -8.71
CA PRO A 25 17.15 5.88 -7.82
C PRO A 25 16.47 4.51 -7.90
N ALA A 26 16.23 3.89 -6.74
CA ALA A 26 15.41 2.69 -6.69
C ALA A 26 14.10 3.04 -7.41
N GLU A 27 13.78 2.33 -8.48
CA GLU A 27 12.48 2.48 -9.11
C GLU A 27 11.46 1.91 -8.14
N THR A 28 10.71 2.83 -7.55
CA THR A 28 9.61 2.55 -6.63
C THR A 28 8.42 2.09 -7.45
N TYR A 29 8.03 0.82 -7.30
CA TYR A 29 6.86 0.25 -7.98
C TYR A 29 5.72 0.10 -6.97
N ALA A 30 4.63 0.85 -7.17
CA ALA A 30 3.43 0.71 -6.37
C ALA A 30 2.55 -0.41 -6.94
N LEU A 31 2.19 -1.39 -6.10
CA LEU A 31 1.26 -2.44 -6.46
C LEU A 31 -0.10 -2.17 -5.84
N THR A 32 -1.14 -2.12 -6.67
CA THR A 32 -2.50 -1.82 -6.24
C THR A 32 -3.45 -2.98 -6.50
N LEU A 33 -4.27 -3.30 -5.52
CA LEU A 33 -5.48 -4.11 -5.67
C LEU A 33 -6.70 -3.22 -5.69
N THR A 34 -7.70 -3.58 -6.49
CA THR A 34 -9.00 -2.90 -6.49
C THR A 34 -10.14 -3.91 -6.48
N ALA A 35 -11.08 -3.72 -5.56
CA ALA A 35 -12.32 -4.49 -5.51
C ALA A 35 -13.51 -3.54 -5.45
N THR A 36 -14.58 -3.91 -6.17
CA THR A 36 -15.82 -3.14 -6.23
C THR A 36 -16.97 -4.03 -5.82
N ALA A 37 -17.83 -3.53 -4.92
CA ALA A 37 -19.14 -4.06 -4.64
C ALA A 37 -20.18 -3.19 -5.33
N GLN A 38 -20.97 -3.81 -6.21
CA GLN A 38 -22.04 -3.16 -6.94
C GLN A 38 -23.38 -3.49 -6.29
N CYS A 39 -23.92 -2.53 -5.55
CA CYS A 39 -25.31 -2.59 -5.10
C CYS A 39 -26.25 -2.00 -6.17
N SER A 40 -27.53 -1.83 -5.83
CA SER A 40 -28.49 -1.07 -6.65
C SER A 40 -29.06 0.12 -5.87
N ALA A 41 -29.35 1.21 -6.59
CA ALA A 41 -30.03 2.40 -6.07
C ALA A 41 -31.51 2.15 -5.69
N THR A 42 -32.07 1.03 -6.13
CA THR A 42 -33.48 0.67 -5.93
C THR A 42 -33.62 -0.74 -5.35
N PRO A 43 -33.14 -0.97 -4.11
CA PRO A 43 -33.38 -2.22 -3.41
C PRO A 43 -34.88 -2.55 -3.33
N SER A 44 -35.21 -3.84 -3.39
CA SER A 44 -36.56 -4.30 -3.07
C SER A 44 -36.82 -4.11 -1.57
N ALA A 45 -38.04 -3.77 -1.18
CA ALA A 45 -38.41 -3.70 0.22
C ALA A 45 -38.97 -5.03 0.74
N ALA A 46 -38.69 -5.37 2.00
CA ALA A 46 -39.25 -6.52 2.72
C ALA A 46 -39.59 -6.15 4.17
N LEU A 47 -40.39 -6.97 4.84
CA LEU A 47 -40.63 -6.83 6.28
C LEU A 47 -39.60 -7.64 7.08
N TYR A 48 -39.12 -7.05 8.18
CA TYR A 48 -38.33 -7.74 9.19
C TYR A 48 -39.02 -9.06 9.64
N PRO A 49 -38.27 -10.16 9.86
CA PRO A 49 -36.80 -10.31 9.86
C PRO A 49 -36.18 -10.63 8.50
N THR A 50 -36.91 -10.42 7.40
CA THR A 50 -36.42 -10.75 6.07
C THR A 50 -35.28 -9.81 5.68
N ARG A 51 -34.13 -10.38 5.31
CA ARG A 51 -33.03 -9.65 4.68
C ARG A 51 -33.34 -9.35 3.22
N VAL A 52 -32.83 -8.25 2.71
CA VAL A 52 -32.90 -7.88 1.29
C VAL A 52 -31.54 -8.11 0.64
N ILE A 53 -31.52 -8.74 -0.53
CA ILE A 53 -30.33 -8.82 -1.38
C ILE A 53 -30.41 -7.71 -2.43
N ASN A 54 -29.38 -6.89 -2.52
CA ASN A 54 -29.31 -5.69 -3.35
C ASN A 54 -28.00 -5.70 -4.14
N GLY A 55 -27.93 -6.48 -5.22
CA GLY A 55 -26.69 -6.73 -5.94
C GLY A 55 -25.71 -7.52 -5.08
N ASP A 56 -24.47 -7.03 -4.96
CA ASP A 56 -23.42 -7.63 -4.11
C ASP A 56 -23.66 -7.39 -2.60
N CYS A 57 -24.68 -6.60 -2.26
CA CYS A 57 -24.90 -6.09 -0.94
C CYS A 57 -26.08 -6.79 -0.26
N GLN A 58 -25.98 -7.01 1.04
CA GLN A 58 -27.04 -7.56 1.86
C GLN A 58 -27.51 -6.51 2.86
N ILE A 59 -28.81 -6.20 2.82
CA ILE A 59 -29.44 -5.25 3.72
C ILE A 59 -30.22 -6.01 4.80
N LYS A 60 -30.01 -5.65 6.07
CA LYS A 60 -30.73 -6.22 7.21
C LYS A 60 -30.84 -5.18 8.32
N GLN A 61 -31.90 -5.30 9.11
CA GLN A 61 -31.98 -4.54 10.36
C GLN A 61 -30.98 -5.02 11.38
N VAL A 62 -30.38 -4.06 12.08
CA VAL A 62 -29.52 -4.30 13.25
C VAL A 62 -30.33 -4.20 14.54
N ILE A 63 -31.37 -3.36 14.56
CA ILE A 63 -32.23 -3.11 15.74
C ILE A 63 -33.70 -3.39 15.36
N PRO A 64 -34.33 -4.46 15.89
CA PRO A 64 -35.69 -4.89 15.49
C PRO A 64 -36.84 -3.90 15.78
N THR A 65 -36.58 -2.79 16.47
CA THR A 65 -37.63 -1.91 17.02
C THR A 65 -37.77 -0.55 16.35
N GLN A 66 -36.92 -0.18 15.39
CA GLN A 66 -36.86 1.18 14.85
C GLN A 66 -37.71 1.40 13.59
N ASN A 67 -37.70 0.46 12.63
CA ASN A 67 -38.55 0.46 11.44
C ASN A 67 -38.80 -0.99 11.03
N PRO A 68 -40.01 -1.45 10.66
CA PRO A 68 -40.20 -2.84 10.24
C PRO A 68 -39.82 -3.12 8.79
N ILE A 69 -39.51 -2.09 8.00
CA ILE A 69 -39.17 -2.22 6.57
C ILE A 69 -37.65 -2.32 6.41
N VAL A 70 -37.21 -3.29 5.60
CA VAL A 70 -35.84 -3.50 5.14
C VAL A 70 -35.78 -3.17 3.65
N GLY A 71 -34.76 -2.46 3.18
CA GLY A 71 -34.54 -2.00 1.81
C GLY A 71 -35.04 -0.58 1.52
N ASN A 72 -35.29 0.24 2.53
CA ASN A 72 -35.74 1.63 2.37
C ASN A 72 -34.67 2.69 2.70
N GLY A 73 -33.56 2.30 3.31
CA GLY A 73 -32.41 3.12 3.70
C GLY A 73 -32.64 4.04 4.89
N ILE A 74 -33.43 3.66 5.91
CA ILE A 74 -33.67 4.51 7.10
C ILE A 74 -33.10 3.91 8.39
N ASP A 75 -33.52 2.72 8.79
CA ASP A 75 -33.06 2.10 10.06
C ASP A 75 -32.59 0.67 9.78
N GLU A 76 -31.53 0.53 9.01
CA GLU A 76 -30.98 -0.75 8.57
C GLU A 76 -29.51 -0.64 8.19
N ALA A 77 -28.80 -1.77 8.23
CA ALA A 77 -27.42 -1.84 7.81
C ALA A 77 -27.27 -2.60 6.50
N THR A 78 -26.41 -2.06 5.65
CA THR A 78 -25.97 -2.68 4.40
C THR A 78 -24.58 -3.27 4.60
N PHE A 79 -24.42 -4.54 4.27
CA PHE A 79 -23.17 -5.30 4.38
C PHE A 79 -22.72 -5.76 2.99
N TRP A 80 -21.43 -5.73 2.73
CA TRP A 80 -20.82 -6.28 1.53
C TRP A 80 -19.38 -6.70 1.80
N ASP A 81 -18.80 -7.48 0.91
CA ASP A 81 -17.40 -7.86 0.95
C ASP A 81 -16.65 -7.24 -0.24
N PHE A 82 -15.49 -6.67 0.01
CA PHE A 82 -14.53 -6.38 -1.06
C PHE A 82 -13.74 -7.64 -1.37
N ASP A 83 -14.06 -8.30 -2.47
CA ASP A 83 -13.37 -9.53 -2.91
C ASP A 83 -12.22 -9.22 -3.87
N PHE A 84 -10.98 -9.31 -3.35
CA PHE A 84 -9.78 -9.06 -4.12
C PHE A 84 -9.24 -10.32 -4.83
N THR A 85 -9.85 -11.49 -4.65
CA THR A 85 -9.31 -12.76 -5.18
C THR A 85 -9.29 -12.83 -6.70
N GLN A 86 -10.09 -11.99 -7.36
CA GLN A 86 -10.16 -11.89 -8.81
C GLN A 86 -9.22 -10.81 -9.39
N ASP A 87 -8.56 -10.01 -8.53
CA ASP A 87 -7.60 -9.02 -8.99
C ASP A 87 -6.33 -9.72 -9.54
N PRO A 88 -5.87 -9.39 -10.76
CA PRO A 88 -4.68 -10.00 -11.35
C PRO A 88 -3.41 -9.90 -10.48
N ASN A 89 -3.32 -8.86 -9.65
CA ASN A 89 -2.19 -8.60 -8.78
C ASN A 89 -2.32 -9.27 -7.40
N TYR A 90 -3.45 -9.90 -7.07
CA TYR A 90 -3.73 -10.42 -5.73
C TYR A 90 -2.63 -11.34 -5.19
N PHE A 91 -2.11 -12.23 -6.03
CA PHE A 91 -1.05 -13.15 -5.62
C PHE A 91 0.25 -12.42 -5.26
N LEU A 92 0.69 -11.49 -6.11
CA LEU A 92 1.91 -10.72 -5.88
C LEU A 92 1.76 -9.79 -4.67
N PHE A 93 0.61 -9.12 -4.56
CA PHE A 93 0.30 -8.25 -3.42
C PHE A 93 0.32 -9.03 -2.11
N SER A 94 -0.31 -10.21 -2.09
CA SER A 94 -0.32 -11.08 -0.91
C SER A 94 1.09 -11.50 -0.50
N ALA A 95 1.94 -11.87 -1.47
CA ALA A 95 3.33 -12.23 -1.19
C ALA A 95 4.13 -11.06 -0.61
N LEU A 96 3.99 -9.86 -1.17
CA LEU A 96 4.68 -8.67 -0.68
C LEU A 96 4.18 -8.24 0.71
N ALA A 97 2.87 -8.26 0.94
CA ALA A 97 2.29 -7.91 2.25
C ALA A 97 2.76 -8.90 3.33
N GLN A 98 2.82 -10.20 3.01
CA GLN A 98 3.34 -11.24 3.93
C GLN A 98 4.85 -11.14 4.15
N ALA A 99 5.61 -10.59 3.20
CA ALA A 99 7.03 -10.29 3.35
C ALA A 99 7.30 -9.06 4.24
N GLY A 100 6.26 -8.39 4.74
CA GLY A 100 6.37 -7.26 5.66
C GLY A 100 6.32 -5.88 4.99
N ASN A 101 5.99 -5.80 3.69
CA ASN A 101 5.71 -4.52 3.05
C ASN A 101 4.43 -3.92 3.65
N VAL A 102 4.44 -2.60 3.82
CA VAL A 102 3.37 -1.87 4.51
C VAL A 102 2.38 -1.33 3.48
N LEU A 103 1.09 -1.37 3.83
CA LEU A 103 0.04 -0.69 3.07
C LEU A 103 0.24 0.82 3.17
N GLU A 104 0.46 1.47 2.03
CA GLU A 104 0.67 2.91 1.94
C GLU A 104 -0.61 3.70 1.78
N SER A 105 -1.61 3.12 1.12
CA SER A 105 -2.93 3.74 0.97
C SER A 105 -4.05 2.71 0.96
N ALA A 106 -5.21 3.14 1.44
CA ALA A 106 -6.44 2.36 1.42
C ALA A 106 -7.60 3.29 1.01
N VAL A 107 -7.78 3.49 -0.29
CA VAL A 107 -8.73 4.47 -0.82
C VAL A 107 -10.11 3.86 -0.99
N LEU A 108 -11.07 4.31 -0.20
CA LEU A 108 -12.48 4.00 -0.33
C LEU A 108 -13.17 5.04 -1.21
N SER A 109 -13.92 4.59 -2.21
CA SER A 109 -14.92 5.38 -2.94
C SER A 109 -16.29 4.80 -2.65
N LEU A 110 -17.22 5.61 -2.16
CA LEU A 110 -18.56 5.15 -1.79
C LEU A 110 -19.61 6.08 -2.39
N GLU A 111 -20.61 5.50 -3.05
CA GLU A 111 -21.81 6.18 -3.51
C GLU A 111 -23.02 5.73 -2.69
N ILE A 112 -23.72 6.69 -2.10
CA ILE A 112 -24.93 6.49 -1.31
C ILE A 112 -26.07 7.39 -1.80
N ILE A 113 -27.31 7.02 -1.48
CA ILE A 113 -28.50 7.87 -1.62
C ILE A 113 -29.06 8.10 -0.21
N PRO A 114 -28.80 9.26 0.41
CA PRO A 114 -29.30 9.57 1.75
C PRO A 114 -30.81 9.65 1.76
N LYS A 115 -31.46 9.10 2.79
CA LYS A 115 -32.93 9.09 2.92
C LYS A 115 -33.43 9.99 4.01
N THR A 116 -32.61 10.23 5.03
CA THR A 116 -32.92 11.18 6.09
C THR A 116 -31.73 12.09 6.39
N ALA A 117 -31.99 13.17 7.12
CA ALA A 117 -30.93 14.07 7.59
C ALA A 117 -30.11 13.47 8.75
N LEU A 118 -30.53 12.32 9.29
CA LEU A 118 -29.81 11.58 10.33
C LEU A 118 -28.60 10.81 9.79
N VAL A 119 -28.37 10.83 8.46
CA VAL A 119 -27.15 10.36 7.80
C VAL A 119 -25.84 10.87 8.43
N ALA A 120 -25.91 11.96 9.20
CA ALA A 120 -24.83 12.50 10.01
C ALA A 120 -24.35 11.57 11.13
N THR A 121 -25.21 10.66 11.60
CA THR A 121 -24.93 9.71 12.69
C THR A 121 -24.59 8.30 12.21
N ASP A 122 -24.64 8.07 10.91
CA ASP A 122 -24.38 6.79 10.29
C ASP A 122 -22.97 6.30 10.59
N LEU A 123 -22.84 4.99 10.75
CA LEU A 123 -21.55 4.34 10.92
C LEU A 123 -21.13 3.68 9.61
N LEU A 124 -19.85 3.81 9.30
CA LEU A 124 -19.22 3.21 8.14
C LEU A 124 -17.91 2.54 8.55
N GLY A 125 -17.62 1.36 8.03
CA GLY A 125 -16.28 0.79 8.19
C GLY A 125 -16.14 -0.70 7.95
N ILE A 126 -14.95 -1.19 8.27
CA ILE A 126 -14.58 -2.60 8.18
C ILE A 126 -15.11 -3.35 9.40
N VAL A 127 -15.96 -4.35 9.19
CA VAL A 127 -16.77 -5.01 10.23
C VAL A 127 -15.93 -5.58 11.38
N ASP A 128 -14.77 -6.15 11.06
CA ASP A 128 -13.88 -6.82 12.01
C ASP A 128 -12.72 -5.94 12.50
N VAL A 129 -12.67 -4.67 12.10
CA VAL A 129 -11.63 -3.72 12.52
C VAL A 129 -12.23 -2.60 13.36
N GLN A 130 -12.99 -1.72 12.73
CA GLN A 130 -13.62 -0.57 13.38
C GLN A 130 -14.68 0.06 12.46
N SER A 131 -15.52 0.92 13.03
CA SER A 131 -16.43 1.77 12.25
C SER A 131 -16.41 3.18 12.82
N ASN A 132 -16.43 4.17 11.94
CA ASN A 132 -16.39 5.59 12.29
C ASN A 132 -17.69 6.26 11.81
N LEU A 133 -17.99 7.45 12.34
CA LEU A 133 -19.12 8.23 11.84
C LEU A 133 -18.88 8.67 10.39
N LEU A 134 -19.92 8.74 9.56
CA LEU A 134 -19.80 9.22 8.18
C LEU A 134 -19.13 10.59 8.09
N SER A 135 -19.39 11.48 9.06
CA SER A 135 -18.79 12.81 9.15
C SER A 135 -17.26 12.81 9.31
N GLU A 136 -16.67 11.67 9.70
CA GLU A 136 -15.21 11.52 9.76
C GLU A 136 -14.58 11.21 8.40
N TYR A 137 -15.38 10.72 7.45
CA TYR A 137 -14.93 10.36 6.11
C TYR A 137 -15.07 11.50 5.10
N THR A 138 -16.09 12.34 5.26
CA THR A 138 -16.47 13.31 4.24
C THR A 138 -17.34 14.42 4.80
N SER A 139 -17.53 15.48 4.02
CA SER A 139 -18.65 16.41 4.24
C SER A 139 -19.98 15.68 4.06
N LEU A 140 -20.94 15.97 4.92
CA LEU A 140 -22.27 15.36 4.83
C LEU A 140 -22.98 15.74 3.52
N PRO A 141 -23.77 14.82 2.94
CA PRO A 141 -24.56 15.11 1.75
C PRO A 141 -25.56 16.24 2.00
N GLY A 142 -25.62 17.20 1.08
CA GLY A 142 -26.48 18.38 1.20
C GLY A 142 -27.93 18.17 0.75
N THR A 143 -28.21 17.10 0.01
CA THR A 143 -29.53 16.82 -0.59
C THR A 143 -29.94 15.38 -0.30
N LEU A 144 -31.18 15.19 0.15
CA LEU A 144 -31.76 13.87 0.36
C LEU A 144 -32.31 13.31 -0.97
N ASN A 145 -32.33 11.98 -1.07
CA ASN A 145 -32.83 11.19 -2.20
C ASN A 145 -32.08 11.36 -3.53
N GLU A 146 -30.90 11.98 -3.51
CA GLU A 146 -30.02 12.10 -4.66
C GLU A 146 -28.70 11.33 -4.39
N PRO A 147 -28.07 10.76 -5.43
CA PRO A 147 -26.76 10.15 -5.28
C PRO A 147 -25.71 11.14 -4.75
N PHE A 148 -24.91 10.66 -3.81
CA PHE A 148 -23.78 11.36 -3.23
C PHE A 148 -22.58 10.42 -3.19
N THR A 149 -21.48 10.86 -3.78
CA THR A 149 -20.24 10.09 -3.86
C THR A 149 -19.12 10.82 -3.13
N PHE A 150 -18.34 10.09 -2.35
CA PHE A 150 -17.11 10.61 -1.76
C PHE A 150 -15.97 9.61 -1.90
N THR A 151 -14.75 10.12 -1.80
CA THR A 151 -13.54 9.32 -1.79
C THR A 151 -12.71 9.70 -0.58
N GLN A 152 -12.23 8.70 0.16
CA GLN A 152 -11.45 8.90 1.37
C GLN A 152 -10.41 7.80 1.51
N ASP A 153 -9.18 8.19 1.82
CA ASP A 153 -8.15 7.24 2.24
C ASP A 153 -8.32 6.92 3.73
N LEU A 154 -8.53 5.64 4.03
CA LEU A 154 -8.82 5.14 5.37
C LEU A 154 -7.63 5.33 6.33
N LEU A 155 -6.40 5.37 5.81
CA LEU A 155 -5.19 5.57 6.60
C LEU A 155 -4.97 7.03 7.01
N SER A 156 -5.67 7.97 6.37
CA SER A 156 -5.53 9.41 6.58
C SER A 156 -6.80 10.07 7.13
N LEU A 157 -7.71 9.30 7.76
CA LEU A 157 -8.87 9.89 8.44
C LEU A 157 -8.41 10.85 9.55
N PRO A 158 -9.10 12.00 9.74
CA PRO A 158 -8.64 13.04 10.67
C PRO A 158 -8.68 12.65 12.15
N LEU A 159 -9.62 11.79 12.55
CA LEU A 159 -9.87 11.47 13.96
C LEU A 159 -9.43 10.05 14.30
N ASN A 160 -9.97 9.06 13.59
CA ASN A 160 -9.72 7.64 13.86
C ASN A 160 -9.21 6.92 12.59
N PRO A 161 -7.97 7.20 12.15
CA PRO A 161 -7.38 6.53 10.99
C PRO A 161 -7.19 5.03 11.24
N TYR A 162 -7.40 4.25 10.19
CA TYR A 162 -7.18 2.82 10.22
C TYR A 162 -5.68 2.53 10.31
N GLN A 163 -5.32 1.48 11.03
CA GLN A 163 -3.95 0.99 11.04
C GLN A 163 -3.72 0.08 9.81
N PRO A 164 -2.65 0.30 9.01
CA PRO A 164 -2.31 -0.51 7.85
C PRO A 164 -2.40 -2.02 8.12
N GLN A 165 -1.82 -2.47 9.23
CA GLN A 165 -1.76 -3.88 9.62
C GLN A 165 -3.14 -4.44 9.97
N SER A 166 -4.09 -3.61 10.43
CA SER A 166 -5.44 -4.08 10.74
C SER A 166 -6.26 -4.31 9.48
N ILE A 167 -6.07 -3.47 8.44
CA ILE A 167 -6.68 -3.70 7.12
C ILE A 167 -6.11 -4.97 6.48
N LEU A 168 -4.78 -5.13 6.50
CA LEU A 168 -4.13 -6.35 6.00
C LEU A 168 -4.54 -7.59 6.81
N ALA A 169 -4.71 -7.47 8.12
CA ALA A 169 -5.22 -8.54 8.95
C ALA A 169 -6.64 -8.93 8.55
N SER A 170 -7.54 -7.97 8.34
CA SER A 170 -8.90 -8.24 7.84
C SER A 170 -8.86 -8.97 6.48
N LEU A 171 -8.02 -8.52 5.55
CA LEU A 171 -7.84 -9.15 4.23
C LEU A 171 -7.42 -10.63 4.31
N PHE A 172 -6.50 -10.96 5.21
CA PHE A 172 -5.91 -12.29 5.30
C PHE A 172 -6.52 -13.19 6.38
N SER A 173 -7.26 -12.64 7.34
CA SER A 173 -7.84 -13.41 8.45
C SER A 173 -9.20 -13.98 8.06
N GLY A 174 -9.32 -15.31 8.05
CA GLY A 174 -10.60 -16.03 7.97
C GLY A 174 -11.43 -15.91 6.69
N GLN A 175 -11.19 -14.89 5.85
CA GLN A 175 -12.01 -14.54 4.68
C GLN A 175 -11.26 -14.66 3.34
N ASN A 176 -10.01 -15.12 3.35
CA ASN A 176 -9.21 -15.48 2.17
C ASN A 176 -9.20 -14.42 1.05
N GLY A 177 -8.83 -13.17 1.34
CA GLY A 177 -8.75 -12.11 0.33
C GLY A 177 -10.00 -11.25 0.22
N LYS A 178 -10.88 -11.31 1.22
CA LYS A 178 -12.07 -10.45 1.31
C LYS A 178 -12.01 -9.56 2.53
N ILE A 179 -12.47 -8.32 2.40
CA ILE A 179 -12.63 -7.37 3.51
C ILE A 179 -14.13 -7.10 3.71
N PRO A 180 -14.72 -7.50 4.85
CA PRO A 180 -16.12 -7.23 5.13
C PRO A 180 -16.33 -5.78 5.52
N PHE A 181 -17.28 -5.11 4.88
CA PHE A 181 -17.62 -3.72 5.12
C PHE A 181 -19.09 -3.57 5.49
N ARG A 182 -19.41 -2.46 6.17
CA ARG A 182 -20.79 -2.10 6.51
C ARG A 182 -21.03 -0.60 6.45
N TYR A 183 -22.27 -0.25 6.16
CA TYR A 183 -22.84 1.09 6.30
C TYR A 183 -24.14 0.96 7.09
N ASP A 184 -24.29 1.71 8.17
CA ASP A 184 -25.42 1.63 9.09
C ASP A 184 -26.30 2.88 8.95
N ASP A 185 -27.61 2.64 8.79
CA ASP A 185 -28.74 3.57 8.84
C ASP A 185 -28.80 4.60 7.70
N ASP A 186 -29.94 5.29 7.58
CA ASP A 186 -30.25 6.54 6.85
C ASP A 186 -29.77 6.77 5.40
N ALA A 187 -29.22 5.77 4.72
CA ALA A 187 -28.91 5.80 3.30
C ALA A 187 -29.03 4.44 2.59
N ILE A 188 -29.19 4.50 1.26
CA ILE A 188 -29.03 3.34 0.38
C ILE A 188 -27.61 3.35 -0.19
N VAL A 189 -26.85 2.27 0.02
CA VAL A 189 -25.56 2.08 -0.68
C VAL A 189 -25.81 1.67 -2.13
N VAL A 190 -25.19 2.37 -3.07
CA VAL A 190 -25.32 2.11 -4.51
C VAL A 190 -24.11 1.38 -5.05
N SER A 191 -22.91 1.85 -4.73
CA SER A 191 -21.66 1.17 -5.09
C SER A 191 -20.56 1.55 -4.12
N SER A 192 -19.60 0.65 -3.95
CA SER A 192 -18.41 0.90 -3.15
C SER A 192 -17.20 0.27 -3.80
N THR A 193 -16.08 0.99 -3.82
CA THR A 193 -14.80 0.53 -4.36
C THR A 193 -13.71 0.77 -3.32
N LEU A 194 -12.88 -0.24 -3.07
CA LEU A 194 -11.72 -0.13 -2.20
C LEU A 194 -10.46 -0.46 -3.00
N SER A 195 -9.51 0.48 -3.00
CA SER A 195 -8.18 0.29 -3.59
C SER A 195 -7.13 0.24 -2.50
N LEU A 196 -6.32 -0.82 -2.51
CA LEU A 196 -5.25 -1.05 -1.54
C LEU A 196 -3.91 -0.96 -2.26
N THR A 197 -3.01 -0.10 -1.81
CA THR A 197 -1.68 0.06 -2.44
C THR A 197 -0.58 -0.23 -1.44
N ILE A 198 0.36 -1.08 -1.83
CA ILE A 198 1.65 -1.28 -1.16
C ILE A 198 2.74 -0.73 -2.07
N ASP A 199 3.78 -0.17 -1.46
CA ASP A 199 4.98 0.20 -2.19
C ASP A 199 6.02 -0.92 -2.12
N GLU A 200 6.53 -1.29 -3.29
CA GLU A 200 7.68 -2.16 -3.41
C GLU A 200 8.96 -1.32 -3.24
N SER A 201 9.33 -1.03 -1.99
CA SER A 201 10.70 -0.61 -1.72
C SER A 201 11.60 -1.83 -1.85
N ILE A 202 12.10 -2.11 -3.07
CA ILE A 202 13.17 -3.09 -3.24
C ILE A 202 14.38 -2.52 -2.50
N ALA A 203 14.68 -3.06 -1.32
CA ALA A 203 15.93 -2.75 -0.64
C ALA A 203 17.07 -2.98 -1.65
N PRO A 204 17.95 -1.99 -1.92
CA PRO A 204 19.00 -2.15 -2.90
C PRO A 204 19.78 -3.41 -2.55
N VAL A 205 19.77 -4.38 -3.47
CA VAL A 205 20.56 -5.60 -3.35
C VAL A 205 22.00 -5.15 -3.09
N PRO A 206 22.63 -5.51 -1.95
CA PRO A 206 24.04 -5.22 -1.77
C PRO A 206 24.75 -5.90 -2.92
N GLU A 207 25.41 -5.13 -3.79
CA GLU A 207 26.22 -5.74 -4.84
C GLU A 207 27.16 -6.75 -4.18
N PRO A 208 27.35 -7.95 -4.76
CA PRO A 208 28.34 -8.87 -4.22
C PRO A 208 29.65 -8.10 -4.16
N THR A 209 30.27 -8.03 -2.98
CA THR A 209 31.61 -7.47 -2.79
C THR A 209 32.61 -8.25 -3.64
N SER A 210 32.69 -7.92 -4.93
CA SER A 210 33.69 -8.39 -5.86
C SER A 210 34.85 -7.39 -5.91
N THR A 211 35.41 -7.07 -4.75
CA THR A 211 36.60 -6.21 -4.67
C THR A 211 37.38 -6.40 -3.37
N LEU A 212 37.83 -7.62 -3.11
CA LEU A 212 39.08 -7.87 -2.36
C LEU A 212 39.83 -9.09 -2.94
N GLY A 213 39.67 -9.30 -4.26
CA GLY A 213 40.42 -10.27 -5.06
C GLY A 213 41.45 -9.60 -5.96
N TYR A 214 42.19 -8.59 -5.48
CA TYR A 214 43.39 -8.06 -6.15
C TYR A 214 44.43 -7.57 -5.15
N LEU A 215 44.90 -8.46 -4.26
CA LEU A 215 46.17 -8.23 -3.55
C LEU A 215 46.89 -9.54 -3.22
N LEU A 216 46.84 -10.48 -4.15
CA LEU A 216 47.73 -11.63 -4.19
C LEU A 216 48.17 -11.82 -5.63
N LEU A 217 49.24 -11.13 -6.00
CA LEU A 217 50.39 -11.63 -6.79
C LEU A 217 51.14 -10.45 -7.43
N GLY A 218 52.30 -10.14 -6.87
CA GLY A 218 53.45 -9.71 -7.66
C GLY A 218 54.06 -8.35 -7.34
N LEU A 219 55.35 -8.41 -6.99
CA LEU A 219 56.37 -7.35 -6.88
C LEU A 219 56.50 -6.79 -5.44
N GLY A 220 57.52 -7.12 -4.64
CA GLY A 220 58.89 -7.47 -4.99
C GLY A 220 59.80 -6.26 -4.86
N GLY A 221 60.22 -5.96 -3.61
CA GLY A 221 61.48 -5.29 -3.28
C GLY A 221 61.46 -3.75 -3.21
N LEU A 222 61.70 -3.20 -2.01
CA LEU A 222 62.96 -2.52 -1.63
C LEU A 222 62.77 -1.65 -0.36
N GLY A 223 63.71 -1.77 0.58
CA GLY A 223 63.92 -0.84 1.69
C GLY A 223 63.15 -1.20 2.96
N THR A 224 63.78 -1.62 4.05
CA THR A 224 64.74 -0.78 4.76
C THR A 224 65.66 -1.62 5.62
N LEU A 225 66.95 -1.53 5.32
CA LEU A 225 68.03 -1.63 6.29
C LEU A 225 67.75 -0.61 7.41
N TRP A 226 67.67 -1.08 8.66
CA TRP A 226 68.30 -0.49 9.85
C TRP A 226 67.82 -1.21 11.11
N ASN A 227 68.68 -2.02 11.73
CA ASN A 227 69.11 -1.69 13.08
C ASN A 227 70.32 -2.50 13.59
N ARG A 228 71.24 -1.72 14.17
CA ARG A 228 72.10 -2.01 15.33
C ARG A 228 73.36 -2.88 15.16
N LYS A 229 74.45 -2.13 14.97
CA LYS A 229 75.80 -2.38 15.51
C LYS A 229 75.81 -2.78 16.99
N LYS A 230 76.94 -3.44 17.35
CA LYS A 230 77.51 -3.82 18.66
C LYS A 230 77.22 -5.30 19.00
N MET A 231 78.19 -6.21 19.18
CA MET A 231 79.55 -6.12 19.74
C MET A 231 80.42 -7.25 19.15
N ALA A 232 81.66 -6.99 18.71
CA ALA A 232 82.92 -7.23 19.43
C ALA A 232 83.62 -8.57 19.08
N LYS A 233 84.67 -8.41 18.28
CA LYS A 233 85.96 -9.14 18.26
C LYS A 233 86.32 -9.89 19.56
N ASN A 234 86.71 -11.16 19.45
CA ASN A 234 88.04 -11.72 19.80
C ASN A 234 87.96 -13.23 20.07
N ALA A 235 88.60 -14.03 19.21
CA ALA A 235 89.55 -15.10 19.53
C ALA A 235 89.98 -15.76 18.21
#